data_AF-A0A963X2S0-F1
#
_entry.id   AF-A0A963X2S0-F1
#
_cell.length_a   1.000
_cell.length_b   1.000
_cell.length_c   1.000
_cell.angle_alpha   90.00
_cell.angle_beta   90.00
_cell.angle_gamma   90.00
#
_symmetry.space_group_name_H-M   'P 1'
#
loop_
_entity.id
_entity.type
_entity.pdbx_description
1 polymer ?
#
loop_
_entity_poly.entity_id
_entity_poly.type
_entity_poly.pdbx_seq_one_letter_code
_entity_poly.pdbx_strand_id
1 'polypeptide(L)'
;MGLLDRYILRSVATPLTLALCVAAMLLLIEHMLRLFDFVLAEQGPVDVVWRMLANLVPHYLSLALPLGAFLGVLLAFRTLSMSSELDAMKSSGASFGRLMRPVYALLLLLALFDFVLVGYIKPFARYEYDKIRFDVTSGAFG
;
A
#
# COMPACT_ATOMS: atom_id res chain seq x y z
N MET A 1 -23.44 7.06 13.61
CA MET A 1 -22.05 7.40 14.03
C MET A 1 -22.14 8.53 15.04
N GLY A 2 -21.56 8.36 16.23
CA GLY A 2 -21.49 9.45 17.20
C GLY A 2 -20.52 10.54 16.75
N LEU A 3 -20.63 11.74 17.34
CA LEU A 3 -19.66 12.83 17.11
C LEU A 3 -18.22 12.38 17.40
N LEU A 4 -18.03 11.57 18.45
CA LEU A 4 -16.74 10.96 18.80
C LEU A 4 -16.21 10.04 17.70
N ASP A 5 -17.04 9.17 17.12
CA ASP A 5 -16.62 8.25 16.07
C ASP A 5 -16.10 9.01 14.84
N ARG A 6 -16.79 10.10 14.45
CA ARG A 6 -16.39 10.93 13.31
C ARG A 6 -15.12 11.72 13.59
N TYR A 7 -14.93 12.18 14.82
CA TYR A 7 -13.71 12.85 15.24
C TYR A 7 -12.52 11.90 15.18
N ILE A 8 -12.62 10.72 15.81
CA ILE A 8 -11.58 9.68 15.77
C ILE A 8 -11.26 9.30 14.33
N LEU A 9 -12.27 9.13 13.49
CA LEU A 9 -12.07 8.81 12.07
C LEU A 9 -11.21 9.86 11.36
N ARG A 10 -11.47 11.15 11.59
CA ARG A 10 -10.70 12.24 10.94
C ARG A 10 -9.29 12.36 11.52
N SER A 11 -9.15 12.22 12.83
CA SER A 11 -7.85 12.26 13.53
C SER A 11 -6.96 11.08 13.15
N VAL A 12 -7.54 9.92 12.83
CA VAL A 12 -6.80 8.73 12.37
C VAL A 12 -6.56 8.76 10.85
N ALA A 13 -7.54 9.20 10.06
CA ALA A 13 -7.42 9.23 8.59
C ALA A 13 -6.28 10.12 8.11
N THR A 14 -6.06 11.27 8.75
CA THR A 14 -5.04 12.25 8.34
C THR A 14 -3.60 11.69 8.44
N PRO A 15 -3.12 11.20 9.59
CA PRO A 15 -1.81 10.55 9.69
C PRO A 15 -1.74 9.25 8.91
N LEU A 16 -2.85 8.52 8.76
CA LEU A 16 -2.88 7.28 7.99
C LEU A 16 -2.65 7.51 6.49
N THR A 17 -3.35 8.48 5.87
CA THR A 17 -3.13 8.80 4.46
C THR A 17 -1.74 9.37 4.21
N LEU A 18 -1.24 10.18 5.14
CA LEU A 18 0.09 10.78 5.03
C LEU A 18 1.19 9.71 5.11
N ALA A 19 1.10 8.79 6.07
CA ALA A 19 2.03 7.66 6.18
C ALA A 19 1.95 6.72 4.97
N LEU A 20 0.75 6.46 4.47
CA LEU A 20 0.55 5.63 3.28
C LEU A 20 1.14 6.29 2.03
N CYS A 21 0.96 7.60 1.88
CA CYS A 21 1.56 8.37 0.79
C CYS A 21 3.08 8.37 0.85
N VAL A 22 3.66 8.60 2.04
CA VAL A 22 5.12 8.58 2.25
C VAL A 22 5.69 7.18 2.02
N ALA A 23 5.05 6.13 2.53
CA ALA A 23 5.48 4.75 2.31
C ALA A 23 5.43 4.39 0.82
N ALA A 24 4.36 4.78 0.11
CA ALA A 24 4.24 4.58 -1.32
C ALA A 24 5.34 5.33 -2.09
N MET A 25 5.61 6.60 -1.77
CA MET A 25 6.68 7.37 -2.41
C MET A 25 8.06 6.77 -2.17
N LEU A 26 8.38 6.40 -0.93
CA LEU A 26 9.68 5.83 -0.57
C LEU A 26 9.92 4.52 -1.32
N LEU A 27 8.94 3.62 -1.35
CA LEU A 27 9.06 2.36 -2.07
C LEU A 27 9.17 2.59 -3.57
N LEU A 28 8.36 3.47 -4.16
CA LEU A 28 8.48 3.81 -5.59
C LEU A 28 9.89 4.29 -5.96
N ILE A 29 10.49 5.15 -5.14
CA ILE A 29 11.86 5.65 -5.35
C ILE A 29 12.89 4.53 -5.19
N GLU A 30 12.83 3.74 -4.11
CA GLU A 30 13.74 2.62 -3.86
C GLU A 30 13.71 1.60 -5.01
N HIS A 31 12.53 1.38 -5.59
CA HIS A 31 12.35 0.44 -6.69
C HIS A 31 12.78 1.02 -8.05
N MET A 32 12.59 2.32 -8.31
CA MET A 32 13.14 2.96 -9.51
C MET A 32 14.67 2.83 -9.55
N LEU A 33 15.36 3.00 -8.42
CA LEU A 33 16.81 2.86 -8.35
C LEU A 33 17.28 1.43 -8.64
N ARG A 34 16.70 0.42 -7.96
CA ARG A 34 17.03 -0.99 -8.21
C ARG A 34 16.79 -1.41 -9.64
N LEU A 35 15.72 -0.86 -10.22
CA LEU A 35 15.44 -1.06 -11.61
C LEU A 35 16.55 -0.49 -12.49
N PHE A 36 16.93 0.78 -12.30
CA PHE A 36 17.98 1.41 -13.11
C PHE A 36 19.25 0.59 -13.10
N ASP A 37 19.63 0.01 -11.95
CA ASP A 37 20.76 -0.90 -11.83
C ASP A 37 20.59 -2.18 -12.68
N PHE A 38 19.37 -2.74 -12.72
CA PHE A 38 19.06 -3.90 -13.55
C PHE A 38 19.08 -3.58 -15.06
N VAL A 39 18.58 -2.42 -15.46
CA VAL A 39 18.61 -1.91 -16.85
C VAL A 39 20.05 -1.71 -17.33
N LEU A 40 20.90 -1.16 -16.46
CA LEU A 40 22.31 -0.92 -16.77
C LEU A 40 23.11 -2.22 -16.86
N ALA A 41 22.68 -3.26 -16.13
CA ALA A 41 23.32 -4.58 -16.13
C ALA A 41 22.92 -5.44 -17.34
N GLU A 42 21.64 -5.46 -17.73
CA GLU A 42 21.16 -6.16 -18.91
C GLU A 42 21.16 -5.22 -20.12
N GLN A 43 22.16 -5.34 -21.00
CA GLN A 43 22.31 -4.58 -22.26
C GLN A 43 21.22 -4.87 -23.31
N GLY A 44 19.98 -5.15 -22.89
CA GLY A 44 18.85 -5.49 -23.75
C GLY A 44 18.15 -4.25 -24.34
N PRO A 45 17.31 -4.43 -25.37
CA PRO A 45 16.53 -3.34 -25.96
C PRO A 45 15.67 -2.63 -24.90
N VAL A 46 15.71 -1.29 -24.91
CA VAL A 46 15.06 -0.41 -23.93
C VAL A 46 13.57 -0.72 -23.72
N ASP A 47 12.88 -1.24 -24.75
CA ASP A 47 11.46 -1.59 -24.71
C ASP A 47 11.13 -2.79 -23.80
N VAL A 48 11.98 -3.82 -23.77
CA VAL A 48 11.77 -5.02 -22.94
C VAL A 48 11.92 -4.67 -21.46
N VAL A 49 12.85 -3.78 -21.16
CA VAL A 49 13.10 -3.26 -19.83
C VAL A 49 11.89 -2.52 -19.27
N TRP A 50 11.22 -1.66 -20.07
CA TRP A 50 10.00 -0.96 -19.66
C TRP A 50 8.82 -1.89 -19.39
N ARG A 51 8.70 -3.01 -20.12
CA ARG A 51 7.68 -4.03 -19.84
C ARG A 51 7.98 -4.85 -18.58
N MET A 52 9.26 -5.18 -18.34
CA MET A 52 9.66 -5.83 -17.08
C MET A 52 9.33 -4.93 -15.89
N LEU A 53 9.67 -3.66 -16.02
CA LEU A 53 9.37 -2.61 -15.07
C LEU A 53 7.92 -2.51 -14.64
N ALA A 54 7.05 -2.33 -15.62
CA ALA A 54 5.63 -2.13 -15.39
C ALA A 54 5.02 -3.31 -14.62
N ASN A 55 5.59 -4.51 -14.75
CA ASN A 55 5.10 -5.70 -14.07
C ASN A 55 5.57 -5.84 -12.62
N LEU A 56 6.72 -5.27 -12.27
CA LEU A 56 7.21 -5.26 -10.90
C LEU A 56 6.47 -4.23 -10.03
N VAL A 57 5.98 -3.13 -10.63
CA VAL A 57 5.20 -2.08 -9.95
C VAL A 57 4.01 -2.63 -9.13
N PRO A 58 3.08 -3.43 -9.69
CA PRO A 58 1.95 -3.96 -8.91
C PRO A 58 2.36 -4.96 -7.82
N HIS A 59 3.49 -5.65 -7.99
CA HIS A 59 4.03 -6.50 -6.94
C HIS A 59 4.49 -5.68 -5.73
N TYR A 60 5.24 -4.61 -5.94
CA TYR A 60 5.75 -3.79 -4.85
C TYR A 60 4.70 -2.88 -4.22
N LEU A 61 3.74 -2.39 -5.00
CA LEU A 61 2.62 -1.60 -4.48
C LEU A 61 1.79 -2.38 -3.44
N SER A 62 1.67 -3.70 -3.62
CA SER A 62 1.02 -4.58 -2.66
C SER A 62 1.80 -4.80 -1.36
N LEU A 63 3.12 -4.56 -1.35
CA LEU A 63 3.93 -4.57 -0.12
C LEU A 63 3.88 -3.19 0.57
N ALA A 64 3.75 -2.12 -0.21
CA ALA A 64 3.62 -0.76 0.29
C ALA A 64 2.33 -0.52 1.09
N LEU A 65 1.22 -1.08 0.63
CA LEU A 65 -0.09 -0.91 1.28
C LEU A 65 -0.13 -1.39 2.74
N PRO A 66 0.24 -2.64 3.09
CA PRO A 66 0.22 -3.09 4.47
C PRO A 66 1.24 -2.34 5.35
N LEU A 67 2.40 -1.98 4.79
CA LEU A 67 3.45 -1.28 5.51
C LEU A 67 3.06 0.17 5.82
N GLY A 68 2.50 0.87 4.83
CA GLY A 68 1.94 2.21 4.99
C GLY A 68 0.73 2.24 5.93
N ALA A 69 -0.15 1.23 5.86
CA ALA A 69 -1.28 1.10 6.78
C ALA A 69 -0.80 0.89 8.23
N PHE A 70 0.19 0.04 8.46
CA PHE A 70 0.76 -0.20 9.78
C PHE A 70 1.36 1.08 10.37
N LEU A 71 2.24 1.76 9.63
CA LEU A 71 2.85 3.01 10.06
C LEU A 71 1.81 4.11 10.28
N GLY A 72 0.81 4.19 9.40
CA GLY A 72 -0.27 5.15 9.48
C GLY A 72 -1.12 5.01 10.75
N VAL A 73 -1.51 3.78 11.09
CA VAL A 73 -2.23 3.52 12.35
C VAL A 73 -1.35 3.81 13.56
N LEU A 74 -0.08 3.40 13.54
CA LEU A 74 0.84 3.65 14.65
C LEU A 74 1.01 5.16 14.90
N LEU A 75 1.22 5.95 13.84
CA LEU A 75 1.33 7.41 13.94
C LEU A 75 0.03 8.07 14.38
N ALA A 76 -1.12 7.56 13.93
CA ALA A 76 -2.42 8.02 14.39
C ALA A 76 -2.60 7.86 15.91
N PHE A 77 -2.35 6.64 16.41
CA PHE A 77 -2.42 6.35 17.84
C PHE A 77 -1.40 7.15 18.64
N ARG A 78 -0.18 7.30 18.12
CA ARG A 78 0.85 8.13 18.73
C ARG A 78 0.38 9.58 18.87
N THR A 79 -0.24 10.15 17.84
CA THR A 79 -0.73 11.54 17.87
C THR A 79 -1.86 11.72 18.89
N LEU A 80 -2.80 10.76 18.95
CA LEU A 80 -3.89 10.76 19.94
C LEU A 80 -3.40 10.56 21.38
N SER A 81 -2.31 9.81 21.58
CA SER A 81 -1.71 9.59 22.89
C SER A 81 -0.90 10.80 23.35
N MET A 82 -0.13 11.43 22.45
CA MET A 82 0.68 12.62 22.76
C MET A 82 -0.16 13.86 23.07
N SER A 83 -1.39 13.92 22.56
CA SER A 83 -2.35 15.00 22.84
C SER A 83 -3.19 14.74 24.09
N SER A 84 -2.95 13.62 24.81
CA SER A 84 -3.77 13.15 25.94
C SER A 84 -5.26 12.97 25.61
N GLU A 85 -5.64 13.01 24.33
CA GLU A 85 -7.03 12.82 23.88
C GLU A 85 -7.50 11.39 24.13
N LEU A 86 -6.61 10.41 23.91
CA LEU A 86 -6.88 9.01 24.22
C LEU A 86 -7.18 8.78 25.70
N ASP A 87 -6.42 9.43 26.59
CA ASP A 87 -6.60 9.32 28.03
C ASP A 87 -7.86 10.07 28.52
N ALA A 88 -8.15 11.23 27.94
CA ALA A 88 -9.39 11.98 28.21
C ALA A 88 -10.65 11.22 27.75
N MET A 89 -10.60 10.56 26.60
CA MET A 89 -11.71 9.71 26.14
C MET A 89 -11.88 8.49 27.05
N LYS A 90 -10.79 7.86 27.48
CA LYS A 90 -10.84 6.70 28.38
C LYS A 90 -11.37 7.07 29.78
N SER A 91 -10.98 8.23 30.32
CA SER A 91 -11.47 8.72 31.61
C SER A 91 -12.95 9.13 31.59
N SER A 92 -13.49 9.51 30.43
CA SER A 92 -14.92 9.78 30.23
C SER A 92 -15.82 8.54 30.26
N GLY A 93 -15.26 7.35 30.45
CA GLY A 93 -15.99 6.07 30.46
C GLY A 93 -16.22 5.47 29.06
N ALA A 94 -15.59 6.01 28.01
CA ALA A 94 -15.64 5.42 26.68
C ALA A 94 -14.84 4.11 26.67
N SER A 95 -15.52 3.00 26.34
CA SER A 95 -14.86 1.70 26.18
C SER A 95 -13.83 1.76 25.04
N PHE A 96 -12.63 1.25 25.30
CA PHE A 96 -11.53 1.16 24.32
C PHE A 96 -11.96 0.46 23.02
N GLY A 97 -12.78 -0.60 23.13
CA GLY A 97 -13.31 -1.31 21.97
C GLY A 97 -14.22 -0.46 21.08
N ARG A 98 -14.88 0.55 21.65
CA ARG A 98 -15.74 1.48 20.91
C ARG A 98 -14.90 2.52 20.15
N LEU A 99 -13.78 2.95 20.72
CA LEU A 99 -12.77 3.81 20.08
C LEU A 99 -12.10 3.12 18.88
N MET A 100 -11.92 1.80 18.94
CA MET A 100 -11.27 1.02 17.88
C MET A 100 -12.16 0.78 16.65
N ARG A 101 -13.50 0.83 16.78
CA ARG A 101 -14.44 0.59 15.66
C ARG A 101 -14.16 1.44 14.40
N PRO A 102 -13.99 2.77 14.48
CA PRO A 102 -13.67 3.59 13.30
C PRO A 102 -12.32 3.24 12.67
N VAL A 103 -11.34 2.82 13.49
CA VAL A 103 -10.02 2.39 13.00
C VAL A 103 -10.14 1.08 12.24
N TYR A 104 -10.87 0.10 12.78
CA TYR A 104 -11.13 -1.17 12.09
C TYR A 104 -11.90 -0.96 10.79
N ALA A 105 -12.86 -0.03 10.73
CA ALA A 105 -13.56 0.29 9.50
C ALA A 105 -12.62 0.84 8.41
N LEU A 106 -11.69 1.74 8.77
CA LEU A 106 -10.66 2.25 7.86
C LEU A 106 -9.73 1.14 7.37
N LEU A 107 -9.26 0.29 8.28
CA LEU A 107 -8.40 -0.84 7.94
C LEU A 107 -9.10 -1.88 7.06
N LEU A 108 -10.38 -2.16 7.29
CA LEU A 108 -11.18 -3.03 6.44
C LEU A 108 -11.32 -2.46 5.02
N LEU A 109 -11.52 -1.15 4.89
CA LEU A 109 -11.60 -0.47 3.60
C LEU A 109 -10.27 -0.54 2.86
N LEU A 110 -9.16 -0.32 3.58
CA LEU A 110 -7.80 -0.47 3.06
C LEU A 110 -7.50 -1.92 2.65
N ALA A 111 -7.90 -2.89 3.46
CA ALA A 111 -7.71 -4.31 3.16
C ALA A 111 -8.56 -4.76 1.96
N LEU A 112 -9.78 -4.24 1.80
CA LEU A 112 -10.60 -4.49 0.62
C LEU A 112 -9.97 -3.88 -0.63
N PHE A 113 -9.42 -2.66 -0.51
CA PHE A 113 -8.68 -2.02 -1.59
C PHE A 113 -7.44 -2.83 -1.98
N ASP A 114 -6.64 -3.27 -1.01
CA ASP A 114 -5.48 -4.15 -1.23
C ASP A 114 -5.91 -5.50 -1.83
N PHE A 115 -7.01 -6.09 -1.36
CA PHE A 115 -7.55 -7.34 -1.89
C PHE A 115 -7.99 -7.20 -3.35
N VAL A 116 -8.60 -6.08 -3.74
CA VAL A 116 -8.93 -5.80 -5.14
C VAL A 116 -7.64 -5.58 -5.95
N LEU A 117 -6.67 -4.87 -5.39
CA LEU A 117 -5.39 -4.61 -6.05
C LEU A 117 -4.60 -5.92 -6.28
N VAL A 118 -4.51 -6.77 -5.27
CA VAL A 118 -3.87 -8.09 -5.34
C VAL A 118 -4.71 -9.09 -6.15
N GLY A 119 -6.03 -9.05 -6.02
CA GLY A 119 -6.96 -10.03 -6.62
C GLY A 119 -7.28 -9.77 -8.09
N TYR A 120 -7.20 -8.52 -8.56
CA TYR A 120 -7.43 -8.18 -9.98
C TYR A 120 -6.15 -7.76 -10.71
N ILE A 121 -5.25 -6.98 -10.09
CA ILE A 121 -4.09 -6.40 -10.81
C ILE A 121 -2.92 -7.39 -10.87
N LYS A 122 -2.60 -8.13 -9.81
CA LYS A 122 -1.52 -9.16 -9.86
C LYS A 122 -1.81 -10.35 -10.80
N PRO A 123 -3.03 -10.91 -10.91
CA PRO A 123 -3.26 -12.02 -11.84
C PRO A 123 -3.28 -11.57 -13.31
N PHE A 124 -3.74 -10.36 -13.63
CA PHE A 124 -3.61 -9.80 -14.99
C PHE A 124 -2.14 -9.62 -15.40
N ALA A 125 -1.30 -9.13 -14.49
CA ALA A 125 0.15 -9.06 -14.64
C ALA A 125 0.80 -10.45 -14.87
N ARG A 126 0.29 -11.50 -14.22
CA ARG A 126 0.78 -12.88 -14.38
C ARG A 126 0.35 -13.52 -15.70
N TYR A 127 -0.86 -13.20 -16.18
CA TYR A 127 -1.40 -13.75 -17.43
C TYR A 127 -0.71 -13.18 -18.68
N GLU A 128 -0.32 -11.90 -18.66
CA GLU A 128 0.50 -11.28 -19.72
C GLU A 128 1.94 -11.83 -19.73
N TYR A 129 2.51 -12.13 -18.56
CA TYR A 129 3.86 -12.70 -18.45
C TYR A 129 3.97 -14.11 -19.04
N ASP A 130 2.98 -14.97 -18.83
CA ASP A 130 2.99 -16.33 -19.37
C ASP A 130 2.79 -16.34 -20.91
N LYS A 131 2.05 -15.36 -21.47
CA LYS A 131 1.94 -15.19 -22.93
C LYS A 131 3.26 -14.75 -23.56
N ILE A 132 3.96 -13.78 -22.97
CA ILE A 132 5.24 -13.29 -23.50
C ILE A 132 6.33 -14.37 -23.40
N ARG A 133 6.31 -15.20 -22.34
CA ARG A 133 7.25 -16.31 -22.19
C ARG A 133 7.00 -17.44 -23.20
N PHE A 134 5.74 -17.68 -23.57
CA PHE A 134 5.39 -18.66 -24.60
C PHE A 134 5.87 -18.21 -25.99
N ASP A 135 5.65 -16.94 -26.35
CA ASP A 135 6.10 -16.38 -27.65
C ASP A 135 7.63 -16.34 -27.80
N VAL A 136 8.38 -16.09 -26.71
CA VAL A 136 9.86 -16.10 -26.74
C VAL A 136 10.44 -17.52 -26.80
N THR A 137 9.72 -18.53 -26.29
CA THR A 137 10.18 -19.94 -26.30
C THR A 137 9.81 -20.66 -27.59
N SER A 138 8.79 -20.21 -28.32
CA SER A 138 8.29 -20.85 -29.55
C SER A 138 9.00 -20.43 -30.85
N GLY A 139 10.06 -19.62 -30.79
CA GLY A 139 10.89 -19.33 -31.96
C GLY A 139 10.13 -18.70 -33.15
N ALA A 140 9.16 -17.82 -32.87
CA ALA A 140 8.34 -17.16 -33.90
C ALA A 140 8.89 -15.79 -34.35
N PHE A 141 10.14 -15.48 -34.03
CA PHE A 141 10.92 -14.50 -34.78
C PHE A 141 11.79 -15.29 -35.76
N GLY A 142 11.23 -15.52 -36.95
CA GLY A 142 12.05 -15.84 -38.11
C GLY A 142 13.02 -14.71 -38.43
#